data_AF-A0A078J9S0-F1
#
_entry.id   AF-A0A078J9S0-F1
#
_cell.length_a   1.000
_cell.length_b   1.000
_cell.length_c   1.000
_cell.angle_alpha   90.00
_cell.angle_beta   90.00
_cell.angle_gamma   90.00
#
_symmetry.space_group_name_H-M   'P 1'
#
loop_
_entity.id
_entity.type
_entity.pdbx_description
1 polymer ?
#
loop_
_entity_poly.entity_id
_entity_poly.type
_entity_poly.pdbx_seq_one_letter_code
_entity_poly.pdbx_strand_id
1 'polypeptide(L)'
;MEMRELEVCLRWRWKEISRLPAGFIGVSRRTRRSCGNQTNNTNGGRLRTHCCMEPYIIAANRQLSAMHPIYRLLHPHFRYTMEINARGRQSLVNAGGIIESCFWPGKYSLELSSDVYDKLWRFDREGLPADLISRGLAVEDETAEHGVRLTIPDYPFATDGLMLWDALKEWVKLDEELQGWWSEVRNIGHGDKKNEPWWPVLKTQDDLIEVVTTIAWVASGHHAAVNFGQYGYEPTEEELKEFYEDPEKTMLKTFPSKKQATKLMLTLDLLSTHSPDEEYLGENAEASWAHEPVIYAAYERFKGKLQYLEGVIDERNVDVALKNRAGAGVVKYELLKPISEPGLTGMGVPNSVSI
;
A
#
# COMPACT_ATOMS: atom_id res chain seq x y z
N MET A 1 -23.67 4.17 17.50
CA MET A 1 -23.68 5.08 16.34
C MET A 1 -24.09 4.23 15.14
N GLU A 2 -25.32 4.35 14.66
CA GLU A 2 -25.84 3.49 13.59
C GLU A 2 -25.15 3.80 12.25
N MET A 3 -24.85 2.76 11.46
CA MET A 3 -24.14 2.80 10.17
C MET A 3 -24.72 3.76 9.10
N ARG A 4 -25.90 4.35 9.34
CA ARG A 4 -26.51 5.31 8.41
C ARG A 4 -25.71 6.62 8.29
N GLU A 5 -24.92 7.00 9.29
CA GLU A 5 -24.10 8.22 9.21
C GLU A 5 -22.81 8.02 8.40
N LEU A 6 -22.28 6.80 8.32
CA LEU A 6 -21.11 6.48 7.48
C LEU A 6 -21.44 6.45 5.97
N GLU A 7 -22.66 6.06 5.58
CA GLU A 7 -23.10 6.10 4.18
C GLU A 7 -23.26 7.54 3.63
N VAL A 8 -23.52 8.52 4.51
CA VAL A 8 -23.70 9.93 4.12
C VAL A 8 -22.36 10.57 3.70
N CYS A 9 -21.24 10.18 4.32
CA CYS A 9 -19.90 10.66 3.94
C CYS A 9 -19.44 10.19 2.54
N LEU A 10 -19.94 9.04 2.06
CA LEU A 10 -19.49 8.43 0.81
C LEU A 10 -20.33 8.81 -0.43
N ARG A 11 -21.51 9.43 -0.26
CA ARG A 11 -22.40 9.79 -1.39
C ARG A 11 -22.60 11.29 -1.55
N TRP A 12 -21.56 12.01 -1.97
CA TRP A 12 -21.76 13.31 -2.63
C TRP A 12 -21.63 13.14 -4.15
N ARG A 13 -22.77 13.14 -4.84
CA ARG A 13 -22.85 13.03 -6.31
C ARG A 13 -22.17 14.22 -6.98
N TRP A 14 -21.35 13.92 -7.98
CA TRP A 14 -20.58 14.86 -8.83
C TRP A 14 -21.35 16.08 -9.37
N LYS A 15 -22.68 16.01 -9.52
CA LYS A 15 -23.51 17.06 -10.14
C LYS A 15 -23.82 18.26 -9.24
N GLU A 16 -23.64 18.17 -7.92
CA GLU A 16 -23.93 19.27 -6.99
C GLU A 16 -22.68 20.12 -6.64
N ILE A 17 -21.48 19.59 -6.92
CA ILE A 17 -20.19 20.23 -6.59
C ILE A 17 -19.87 21.45 -7.46
N SER A 18 -20.39 21.51 -8.70
CA SER A 18 -20.14 22.62 -9.62
C SER A 18 -20.89 23.92 -9.27
N ARG A 19 -21.74 23.89 -8.22
CA ARG A 19 -22.56 25.04 -7.78
C ARG A 19 -22.11 25.65 -6.46
N LEU A 20 -21.06 25.13 -5.82
CA LEU A 20 -20.60 25.60 -4.52
C LEU A 20 -19.53 26.71 -4.65
N PRO A 21 -19.51 27.71 -3.75
CA PRO A 21 -18.50 28.77 -3.75
C PRO A 21 -17.07 28.21 -3.63
N ALA A 22 -16.07 28.88 -4.21
CA ALA A 22 -14.68 28.42 -4.27
C ALA A 22 -14.06 28.05 -2.91
N GLY A 23 -14.47 28.72 -1.82
CA GLY A 23 -14.06 28.38 -0.45
C GLY A 23 -14.53 27.01 0.03
N PHE A 24 -15.73 26.58 -0.36
CA PHE A 24 -16.31 25.28 -0.01
C PHE A 24 -15.58 24.12 -0.73
N ILE A 25 -15.10 24.37 -1.96
CA ILE A 25 -14.32 23.41 -2.75
C ILE A 25 -12.94 23.19 -2.12
N GLY A 26 -12.33 24.24 -1.55
CA GLY A 26 -11.03 24.18 -0.88
C GLY A 26 -11.05 23.37 0.42
N VAL A 27 -12.06 23.60 1.26
CA VAL A 27 -12.24 22.85 2.52
C VAL A 27 -12.62 21.40 2.25
N SER A 28 -13.60 21.16 1.36
CA SER A 28 -14.02 19.80 0.95
C SER A 28 -12.86 18.95 0.40
N ARG A 29 -11.95 19.54 -0.41
CA ARG A 29 -10.77 18.83 -0.93
C ARG A 29 -9.74 18.51 0.16
N ARG A 30 -9.60 19.34 1.19
CA ARG A 30 -8.65 19.13 2.31
C ARG A 30 -9.16 18.11 3.32
N THR A 31 -10.45 18.17 3.66
CA THR A 31 -11.16 17.17 4.49
C THR A 31 -11.04 15.76 3.88
N ARG A 32 -11.28 15.63 2.56
CA ARG A 32 -11.13 14.33 1.85
C ARG A 32 -9.70 13.78 1.83
N ARG A 33 -8.67 14.64 1.71
CA ARG A 33 -7.26 14.19 1.71
C ARG A 33 -6.82 13.66 3.07
N SER A 34 -7.32 14.25 4.16
CA SER A 34 -6.97 13.80 5.51
C SER A 34 -7.69 12.52 5.94
N CYS A 35 -8.98 12.38 5.66
CA CYS A 35 -9.67 11.10 5.83
C CYS A 35 -8.96 9.99 5.02
N GLY A 36 -8.49 10.32 3.80
CA GLY A 36 -7.64 9.46 2.97
C GLY A 36 -6.34 9.04 3.65
N ASN A 37 -5.61 9.93 4.34
CA ASN A 37 -4.36 9.60 5.02
C ASN A 37 -4.54 8.86 6.34
N GLN A 38 -5.57 9.18 7.13
CA GLN A 38 -5.86 8.46 8.36
C GLN A 38 -6.27 7.02 8.07
N THR A 39 -7.11 6.84 7.04
CA THR A 39 -7.41 5.51 6.51
C THR A 39 -6.17 4.88 5.89
N ASN A 40 -5.26 5.61 5.23
CA ASN A 40 -3.99 5.04 4.76
C ASN A 40 -3.11 4.56 5.93
N ASN A 41 -2.85 5.37 6.95
CA ASN A 41 -1.90 4.99 8.01
C ASN A 41 -2.42 3.89 8.95
N THR A 42 -3.74 3.78 9.12
CA THR A 42 -4.35 2.75 9.99
C THR A 42 -4.86 1.54 9.20
N ASN A 43 -5.45 1.73 8.04
CA ASN A 43 -6.19 0.70 7.29
C ASN A 43 -5.53 0.34 5.94
N GLY A 44 -5.03 1.29 5.17
CA GLY A 44 -4.49 1.08 3.80
C GLY A 44 -3.03 0.63 3.75
N GLY A 45 -2.21 1.15 4.65
CA GLY A 45 -0.81 0.84 4.89
C GLY A 45 -0.68 -0.17 6.01
N ARG A 46 -0.88 0.21 7.28
CA ARG A 46 -0.63 -0.70 8.41
C ARG A 46 -1.39 -2.04 8.33
N LEU A 47 -2.72 -2.02 8.15
CA LEU A 47 -3.48 -3.27 8.13
C LEU A 47 -3.14 -4.12 6.90
N ARG A 48 -3.27 -3.56 5.69
CA ARG A 48 -3.10 -4.31 4.42
C ARG A 48 -1.65 -4.73 4.16
N THR A 49 -0.65 -3.99 4.65
CA THR A 49 0.77 -4.36 4.50
C THR A 49 1.29 -5.00 5.79
N HIS A 50 1.64 -4.22 6.81
CA HIS A 50 2.32 -4.69 8.01
C HIS A 50 1.62 -5.89 8.66
N CYS A 51 0.33 -5.75 9.00
CA CYS A 51 -0.39 -6.77 9.76
C CYS A 51 -0.70 -8.02 8.93
N CYS A 52 -1.11 -7.88 7.67
CA CYS A 52 -1.43 -9.03 6.82
C CYS A 52 -0.19 -9.77 6.32
N MET A 53 0.98 -9.10 6.25
CA MET A 53 2.23 -9.74 5.86
C MET A 53 2.81 -10.67 6.94
N GLU A 54 2.68 -10.33 8.22
CA GLU A 54 3.30 -11.08 9.34
C GLU A 54 2.86 -12.56 9.40
N PRO A 55 1.58 -12.92 9.20
CA PRO A 55 1.15 -14.31 9.06
C PRO A 55 1.83 -15.10 7.93
N TYR A 56 2.08 -14.47 6.77
CA TYR A 56 2.76 -15.13 5.65
C TYR A 56 4.19 -15.50 6.00
N ILE A 57 4.89 -14.59 6.68
CA ILE A 57 6.28 -14.75 7.11
C ILE A 57 6.38 -15.88 8.12
N ILE A 58 5.52 -15.87 9.14
CA ILE A 58 5.52 -16.89 10.20
C ILE A 58 5.25 -18.27 9.60
N ALA A 59 4.23 -18.40 8.75
CA ALA A 59 3.90 -19.66 8.10
C ALA A 59 5.03 -20.13 7.18
N ALA A 60 5.64 -19.23 6.40
CA ALA A 60 6.72 -19.60 5.49
C ALA A 60 7.94 -20.14 6.25
N ASN A 61 8.34 -19.51 7.36
CA ASN A 61 9.43 -19.97 8.21
C ASN A 61 9.14 -21.30 8.93
N ARG A 62 7.86 -21.65 9.13
CA ARG A 62 7.45 -22.88 9.82
C ARG A 62 7.22 -24.06 8.89
N GLN A 63 6.79 -23.79 7.66
CA GLN A 63 6.31 -24.82 6.73
C GLN A 63 7.22 -25.00 5.51
N LEU A 64 8.01 -24.00 5.12
CA LEU A 64 8.91 -24.10 3.98
C LEU A 64 10.35 -24.27 4.45
N SER A 65 11.08 -25.18 3.82
CA SER A 65 12.53 -25.28 3.99
C SER A 65 13.22 -23.98 3.56
N ALA A 66 14.33 -23.61 4.21
CA ALA A 66 15.17 -22.50 3.76
C ALA A 66 15.79 -22.74 2.36
N MET A 67 15.79 -23.98 1.88
CA MET A 67 16.18 -24.33 0.51
C MET A 67 15.01 -24.33 -0.48
N HIS A 68 13.78 -24.23 0.02
CA HIS A 68 12.59 -24.29 -0.81
C HIS A 68 12.58 -23.13 -1.81
N PRO A 69 12.36 -23.37 -3.11
CA PRO A 69 12.41 -22.32 -4.13
C PRO A 69 11.49 -21.14 -3.83
N ILE A 70 10.28 -21.41 -3.32
CA ILE A 70 9.31 -20.37 -2.96
C ILE A 70 9.68 -19.65 -1.67
N TYR A 71 10.34 -20.32 -0.72
CA TYR A 71 10.86 -19.63 0.46
C TYR A 71 11.94 -18.63 0.03
N ARG A 72 12.91 -19.07 -0.78
CA ARG A 72 13.99 -18.19 -1.26
C ARG A 72 13.44 -17.03 -2.08
N LEU A 73 12.42 -17.27 -2.88
CA LEU A 73 11.70 -16.23 -3.61
C LEU A 73 11.05 -15.20 -2.68
N LEU A 74 10.31 -15.65 -1.67
CA LEU A 74 9.60 -14.74 -0.77
C LEU A 74 10.48 -14.10 0.30
N HIS A 75 11.63 -14.70 0.62
CA HIS A 75 12.48 -14.29 1.73
C HIS A 75 12.95 -12.83 1.66
N PRO A 76 13.39 -12.29 0.50
CA PRO A 76 13.68 -10.86 0.37
C PRO A 76 12.49 -9.97 0.74
N HIS A 77 11.26 -10.43 0.46
CA HIS A 77 10.02 -9.70 0.76
C HIS A 77 9.61 -9.74 2.25
N PHE A 78 10.33 -10.50 3.08
CA PHE A 78 10.05 -10.65 4.51
C PHE A 78 11.01 -9.86 5.40
N ARG A 79 12.04 -9.26 4.80
CA ARG A 79 13.12 -8.56 5.50
C ARG A 79 12.56 -7.47 6.43
N TYR A 80 13.02 -7.49 7.68
CA TYR A 80 12.64 -6.56 8.76
C TYR A 80 11.17 -6.43 9.16
N THR A 81 10.22 -6.99 8.41
CA THR A 81 8.77 -6.83 8.68
C THR A 81 8.36 -7.25 10.09
N MET A 82 8.85 -8.38 10.60
CA MET A 82 8.51 -8.82 11.96
C MET A 82 9.09 -7.89 13.04
N GLU A 83 10.32 -7.40 12.86
CA GLU A 83 10.99 -6.50 13.80
C GLU A 83 10.30 -5.13 13.83
N ILE A 84 10.00 -4.55 12.66
CA ILE A 84 9.30 -3.26 12.60
C ILE A 84 7.87 -3.38 13.14
N ASN A 85 7.19 -4.50 12.90
CA ASN A 85 5.87 -4.75 13.48
C ASN A 85 5.93 -4.87 15.00
N ALA A 86 6.94 -5.56 15.55
CA ALA A 86 7.14 -5.67 16.99
C ALA A 86 7.39 -4.28 17.62
N ARG A 87 8.26 -3.46 17.02
CA ARG A 87 8.49 -2.08 17.45
C ARG A 87 7.22 -1.24 17.33
N GLY A 88 6.49 -1.37 16.22
CA GLY A 88 5.22 -0.70 16.00
C GLY A 88 4.18 -1.06 17.07
N ARG A 89 4.10 -2.33 17.48
CA ARG A 89 3.25 -2.75 18.61
C ARG A 89 3.71 -2.15 19.94
N GLN A 90 5.00 -1.93 20.14
CA GLN A 90 5.56 -1.43 21.40
C GLN A 90 5.41 0.09 21.57
N SER A 91 5.59 0.87 20.50
CA SER A 91 5.73 2.34 20.60
C SER A 91 4.80 3.15 19.70
N LEU A 92 4.25 2.55 18.64
CA LEU A 92 3.42 3.25 17.65
C LEU A 92 1.93 3.11 17.96
N VAL A 93 1.42 1.88 18.10
CA VAL A 93 -0.01 1.59 18.30
C VAL A 93 -0.38 1.05 19.68
N ASN A 94 0.57 0.99 20.60
CA ASN A 94 0.29 0.66 21.99
C ASN A 94 -0.65 1.70 22.62
N ALA A 95 -1.27 1.33 23.75
CA ALA A 95 -2.04 2.25 24.55
C ALA A 95 -1.22 3.49 24.92
N GLY A 96 -1.73 4.68 24.61
CA GLY A 96 -1.03 5.95 24.80
C GLY A 96 0.14 6.20 23.82
N GLY A 97 0.31 5.35 22.82
CA GLY A 97 1.33 5.44 21.77
C GLY A 97 1.11 6.61 20.80
N ILE A 98 1.95 6.69 19.77
CA ILE A 98 1.93 7.80 18.82
C ILE A 98 0.60 7.87 18.06
N ILE A 99 0.07 6.74 17.56
CA ILE A 99 -1.18 6.72 16.80
C ILE A 99 -2.35 7.18 17.68
N GLU A 100 -2.52 6.59 18.87
CA GLU A 100 -3.59 6.98 19.79
C GLU A 100 -3.50 8.43 20.26
N SER A 101 -2.29 8.99 20.40
CA SER A 101 -2.12 10.37 20.90
C SER A 101 -2.18 11.45 19.82
N CYS A 102 -1.98 11.08 18.54
CA CYS A 102 -1.84 12.04 17.44
C CYS A 102 -2.92 11.91 16.36
N PHE A 103 -3.66 10.80 16.31
CA PHE A 103 -4.72 10.57 15.32
C PHE A 103 -6.11 10.67 15.96
N TRP A 104 -7.07 11.14 15.17
CA TRP A 104 -8.44 11.40 15.63
C TRP A 104 -9.14 10.19 16.29
N PRO A 105 -9.02 8.94 15.77
CA PRO A 105 -9.71 7.81 16.39
C PRO A 105 -9.22 7.52 17.82
N GLY A 106 -8.05 8.04 18.21
CA GLY A 106 -7.50 7.89 19.55
C GLY A 106 -7.40 6.42 19.95
N LYS A 107 -7.94 6.07 21.12
CA LYS A 107 -7.94 4.70 21.65
C LYS A 107 -8.69 3.69 20.77
N TYR A 108 -9.55 4.16 19.87
CA TYR A 108 -10.32 3.32 18.95
C TYR A 108 -9.57 3.03 17.64
N SER A 109 -8.35 3.56 17.47
CA SER A 109 -7.57 3.39 16.22
C SER A 109 -7.34 1.93 15.84
N LEU A 110 -6.99 1.09 16.82
CA LEU A 110 -6.74 -0.33 16.56
C LEU A 110 -8.04 -1.12 16.35
N GLU A 111 -9.09 -0.81 17.11
CA GLU A 111 -10.42 -1.40 16.95
C GLU A 111 -10.98 -1.13 15.55
N LEU A 112 -10.83 0.10 15.05
CA LEU A 112 -11.22 0.46 13.68
C LEU A 112 -10.53 -0.41 12.63
N SER A 113 -9.22 -0.68 12.79
CA SER A 113 -8.49 -1.55 11.87
C SER A 113 -8.99 -3.01 11.91
N SER A 114 -9.37 -3.51 13.09
CA SER A 114 -9.99 -4.84 13.24
C SER A 114 -11.35 -4.90 12.54
N ASP A 115 -12.17 -3.86 12.69
CA ASP A 115 -13.46 -3.76 12.02
C ASP A 115 -13.33 -3.73 10.49
N VAL A 116 -12.30 -3.03 9.98
CA VAL A 116 -11.99 -3.01 8.55
C VAL A 116 -11.50 -4.36 8.06
N TYR A 117 -10.68 -5.06 8.85
CA TYR A 117 -10.24 -6.41 8.52
C TYR A 117 -11.42 -7.39 8.41
N ASP A 118 -12.34 -7.35 9.37
CA ASP A 118 -13.54 -8.18 9.36
C ASP A 118 -14.42 -7.87 8.15
N LYS A 119 -14.71 -6.59 7.90
CA LYS A 119 -15.74 -6.19 6.93
C LYS A 119 -15.23 -6.10 5.49
N LEU A 120 -13.96 -5.72 5.29
CA LEU A 120 -13.48 -5.26 3.98
C LEU A 120 -12.28 -6.06 3.45
N TRP A 121 -11.39 -6.53 4.31
CA TRP A 121 -10.19 -7.23 3.86
C TRP A 121 -10.52 -8.59 3.22
N ARG A 122 -9.94 -8.83 2.04
CA ARG A 122 -10.04 -10.10 1.31
C ARG A 122 -8.80 -10.33 0.49
N PHE A 123 -8.18 -11.51 0.61
CA PHE A 123 -6.94 -11.83 -0.10
C PHE A 123 -7.09 -11.74 -1.63
N ASP A 124 -8.21 -12.22 -2.18
CA ASP A 124 -8.52 -12.20 -3.62
C ASP A 124 -8.64 -10.79 -4.22
N ARG A 125 -8.62 -9.75 -3.38
CA ARG A 125 -8.67 -8.34 -3.80
C ARG A 125 -7.42 -7.55 -3.44
N GLU A 126 -6.42 -8.16 -2.85
CA GLU A 126 -5.16 -7.49 -2.54
C GLU A 126 -4.26 -7.37 -3.79
N GLY A 127 -4.44 -8.26 -4.77
CA GLY A 127 -3.76 -8.15 -6.06
C GLY A 127 -4.24 -6.94 -6.86
N LEU A 128 -3.31 -6.20 -7.48
CA LEU A 128 -3.62 -4.90 -8.07
C LEU A 128 -4.75 -4.93 -9.12
N PRO A 129 -4.80 -5.86 -10.09
CA PRO A 129 -5.91 -5.91 -11.05
C PRO A 129 -7.27 -6.10 -10.38
N ALA A 130 -7.36 -7.04 -9.42
CA ALA A 130 -8.58 -7.33 -8.70
C ALA A 130 -9.02 -6.17 -7.78
N ASP A 131 -8.07 -5.49 -7.13
CA ASP A 131 -8.30 -4.27 -6.35
C ASP A 131 -8.93 -3.17 -7.25
N LEU A 132 -8.32 -2.90 -8.41
CA LEU A 132 -8.80 -1.89 -9.36
C LEU A 132 -10.22 -2.19 -9.87
N ILE A 133 -10.51 -3.44 -10.21
CA ILE A 133 -11.86 -3.86 -10.64
C ILE A 133 -12.86 -3.69 -9.49
N SER A 134 -12.52 -4.15 -8.29
CA SER A 134 -13.42 -4.12 -7.14
C SER A 134 -13.81 -2.69 -6.73
N ARG A 135 -12.91 -1.72 -6.95
CA ARG A 135 -13.17 -0.28 -6.71
C ARG A 135 -13.88 0.42 -7.87
N GLY A 136 -14.16 -0.29 -8.97
CA GLY A 136 -14.77 0.28 -10.18
C GLY A 136 -13.82 1.21 -10.94
N LEU A 137 -12.50 1.01 -10.80
CA LEU A 137 -11.46 1.80 -11.46
C LEU A 137 -10.89 1.11 -12.70
N ALA A 138 -11.22 -0.15 -12.91
CA ALA A 138 -10.93 -0.91 -14.12
C ALA A 138 -12.07 -1.89 -14.45
N VAL A 139 -12.10 -2.37 -15.67
CA VAL A 139 -12.93 -3.50 -16.12
C VAL A 139 -12.04 -4.56 -16.76
N GLU A 140 -12.42 -5.83 -16.65
CA GLU A 140 -11.73 -6.90 -17.37
C GLU A 140 -11.80 -6.65 -18.87
N ASP A 141 -10.65 -6.81 -19.54
CA ASP A 141 -10.51 -6.63 -20.96
C ASP A 141 -9.32 -7.48 -21.43
N GLU A 142 -9.60 -8.68 -21.93
CA GLU A 142 -8.57 -9.63 -22.41
C GLU A 142 -7.73 -9.07 -23.56
N THR A 143 -8.20 -8.02 -24.23
CA THR A 143 -7.47 -7.36 -25.33
C THR A 143 -6.54 -6.24 -24.84
N ALA A 144 -6.66 -5.83 -23.57
CA ALA A 144 -5.80 -4.83 -22.97
C ALA A 144 -4.47 -5.46 -22.50
N GLU A 145 -3.39 -4.66 -22.52
CA GLU A 145 -2.02 -5.10 -22.22
C GLU A 145 -1.88 -5.87 -20.90
N HIS A 146 -2.58 -5.42 -19.86
CA HIS A 146 -2.52 -6.00 -18.51
C HIS A 146 -3.78 -6.84 -18.15
N GLY A 147 -4.57 -7.24 -19.16
CA GLY A 147 -5.84 -7.95 -18.99
C GLY A 147 -6.99 -7.13 -18.38
N VAL A 148 -6.75 -5.84 -18.13
CA VAL A 148 -7.74 -4.89 -17.60
C VAL A 148 -7.65 -3.55 -18.32
N ARG A 149 -8.79 -2.89 -18.49
CA ARG A 149 -8.88 -1.52 -19.02
C ARG A 149 -9.27 -0.54 -17.93
N LEU A 150 -8.42 0.45 -17.69
CA LEU A 150 -8.64 1.48 -16.69
C LEU A 150 -9.81 2.41 -17.06
N THR A 151 -10.61 2.77 -16.06
CA THR A 151 -11.68 3.77 -16.19
C THR A 151 -11.11 5.19 -16.23
N ILE A 152 -9.95 5.40 -15.59
CA ILE A 152 -9.15 6.62 -15.65
C ILE A 152 -7.83 6.26 -16.33
N PRO A 153 -7.65 6.60 -17.62
CA PRO A 153 -6.44 6.20 -18.37
C PRO A 153 -5.14 6.72 -17.74
N ASP A 154 -5.13 7.96 -17.24
CA ASP A 154 -3.97 8.55 -16.54
C ASP A 154 -4.15 8.44 -15.01
N TYR A 155 -4.13 7.21 -14.49
CA TYR A 155 -4.10 6.94 -13.04
C TYR A 155 -2.72 6.36 -12.64
N PRO A 156 -1.76 7.19 -12.17
CA PRO A 156 -0.36 6.79 -11.98
C PRO A 156 -0.13 5.51 -11.17
N PHE A 157 -0.77 5.38 -10.01
CA PHE A 157 -0.70 4.17 -9.19
C PHE A 157 -1.12 2.91 -9.96
N ALA A 158 -2.18 3.00 -10.76
CA ALA A 158 -2.69 1.85 -11.52
C ALA A 158 -1.84 1.57 -12.76
N THR A 159 -1.46 2.59 -13.53
CA THR A 159 -0.70 2.42 -14.78
C THR A 159 0.70 1.91 -14.53
N ASP A 160 1.36 2.40 -13.48
CA ASP A 160 2.74 2.05 -13.17
C ASP A 160 2.75 0.75 -12.35
N GLY A 161 1.78 0.57 -11.46
CA GLY A 161 1.60 -0.65 -10.68
C GLY A 161 1.26 -1.89 -11.51
N LEU A 162 0.45 -1.76 -12.58
CA LEU A 162 0.09 -2.92 -13.43
C LEU A 162 1.30 -3.47 -14.19
N MET A 163 2.21 -2.60 -14.62
CA MET A 163 3.48 -3.00 -15.22
C MET A 163 4.36 -3.75 -14.20
N LEU A 164 4.41 -3.27 -12.95
CA LEU A 164 5.14 -3.94 -11.87
C LEU A 164 4.52 -5.31 -11.53
N TRP A 165 3.20 -5.36 -11.45
CA TRP A 165 2.43 -6.58 -11.20
C TRP A 165 2.71 -7.69 -12.23
N ASP A 166 2.71 -7.35 -13.52
CA ASP A 166 2.98 -8.32 -14.59
C ASP A 166 4.42 -8.85 -14.54
N ALA A 167 5.38 -8.02 -14.14
CA ALA A 167 6.75 -8.46 -13.94
C ALA A 167 6.86 -9.50 -12.81
N LEU A 168 6.05 -9.38 -11.75
CA LEU A 168 6.01 -10.32 -10.63
C LEU A 168 5.31 -11.65 -10.96
N LYS A 169 4.41 -11.69 -11.96
CA LYS A 169 3.64 -12.90 -12.32
C LYS A 169 4.46 -14.01 -12.97
N GLU A 170 5.57 -13.69 -13.64
CA GLU A 170 6.28 -14.66 -14.49
C GLU A 170 7.13 -15.71 -13.73
N TRP A 171 6.99 -15.83 -12.40
CA TRP A 171 8.03 -16.40 -11.55
C TRP A 171 7.56 -17.46 -10.51
N VAL A 172 6.80 -18.52 -10.86
CA VAL A 172 6.47 -19.54 -9.83
C VAL A 172 6.24 -20.99 -10.33
N LYS A 173 6.53 -22.00 -9.48
CA LYS A 173 6.29 -23.46 -9.67
C LYS A 173 5.82 -24.16 -8.37
N LEU A 174 4.98 -25.21 -8.49
CA LEU A 174 4.22 -25.86 -7.40
C LEU A 174 4.87 -27.15 -6.83
N ASP A 175 4.69 -27.43 -5.53
CA ASP A 175 4.99 -28.70 -4.83
C ASP A 175 4.16 -28.90 -3.52
N GLU A 176 4.55 -29.89 -2.70
CA GLU A 176 3.85 -30.33 -1.48
C GLU A 176 4.09 -29.45 -0.23
N GLU A 177 5.28 -28.85 -0.04
CA GLU A 177 5.54 -27.96 1.12
C GLU A 177 4.62 -26.71 1.05
N LEU A 178 4.28 -26.29 -0.16
CA LEU A 178 3.36 -25.19 -0.42
C LEU A 178 1.94 -25.42 0.12
N GLN A 179 1.45 -26.66 0.12
CA GLN A 179 0.13 -26.95 0.68
C GLN A 179 0.11 -26.75 2.20
N GLY A 180 1.19 -27.18 2.88
CA GLY A 180 1.36 -26.97 4.32
C GLY A 180 1.43 -25.49 4.67
N TRP A 181 2.28 -24.75 3.94
CA TRP A 181 2.42 -23.30 4.10
C TRP A 181 1.09 -22.56 3.92
N TRP A 182 0.42 -22.78 2.79
CA TRP A 182 -0.80 -22.05 2.47
C TRP A 182 -1.98 -22.42 3.37
N SER A 183 -2.05 -23.70 3.78
CA SER A 183 -3.01 -24.15 4.79
C SER A 183 -2.79 -23.44 6.13
N GLU A 184 -1.54 -23.29 6.59
CA GLU A 184 -1.25 -22.57 7.83
C GLU A 184 -1.59 -21.08 7.73
N VAL A 185 -1.25 -20.42 6.61
CA VAL A 185 -1.64 -19.02 6.33
C VAL A 185 -3.15 -18.84 6.48
N ARG A 186 -3.95 -19.67 5.81
CA ARG A 186 -5.41 -19.55 5.83
C ARG A 186 -6.04 -19.93 7.17
N ASN A 187 -5.63 -21.06 7.75
CA ASN A 187 -6.34 -21.68 8.87
C ASN A 187 -5.86 -21.20 10.24
N ILE A 188 -4.61 -20.71 10.33
CA ILE A 188 -4.00 -20.23 11.58
C ILE A 188 -3.70 -18.74 11.46
N GLY A 189 -2.90 -18.35 10.46
CA GLY A 189 -2.43 -16.97 10.29
C GLY A 189 -3.56 -15.95 10.15
N HIS A 190 -4.48 -16.19 9.21
CA HIS A 190 -5.72 -15.44 8.99
C HIS A 190 -6.94 -16.24 9.45
N GLY A 191 -6.81 -16.99 10.55
CA GLY A 191 -7.78 -17.98 11.01
C GLY A 191 -9.21 -17.46 11.21
N ASP A 192 -9.36 -16.18 11.54
CA ASP A 192 -10.68 -15.53 11.70
C ASP A 192 -11.50 -15.52 10.40
N LYS A 193 -10.82 -15.60 9.25
CA LYS A 193 -11.42 -15.58 7.91
C LYS A 193 -11.25 -16.90 7.16
N LYS A 194 -10.85 -17.99 7.82
CA LYS A 194 -10.55 -19.28 7.17
C LYS A 194 -11.71 -19.87 6.35
N ASN A 195 -12.95 -19.56 6.73
CA ASN A 195 -14.15 -20.09 6.10
C ASN A 195 -14.65 -19.26 4.90
N GLU A 196 -13.99 -18.13 4.62
CA GLU A 196 -14.36 -17.29 3.51
C GLU A 196 -14.17 -18.00 2.16
N PRO A 197 -15.11 -17.87 1.20
CA PRO A 197 -15.11 -18.64 -0.03
C PRO A 197 -14.07 -18.16 -1.06
N TRP A 198 -13.49 -16.98 -0.84
CA TRP A 198 -12.59 -16.33 -1.79
C TRP A 198 -11.12 -16.72 -1.64
N TRP A 199 -10.77 -17.56 -0.66
CA TRP A 199 -9.39 -18.05 -0.53
C TRP A 199 -8.99 -18.88 -1.76
N PRO A 200 -7.86 -18.56 -2.41
CA PRO A 200 -7.25 -19.45 -3.39
C PRO A 200 -7.02 -20.84 -2.81
N VAL A 201 -7.32 -21.89 -3.58
CA VAL A 201 -7.21 -23.28 -3.12
C VAL A 201 -5.81 -23.85 -3.35
N LEU A 202 -4.94 -23.08 -4.04
CA LEU A 202 -3.55 -23.43 -4.35
C LEU A 202 -3.40 -24.80 -5.02
N LYS A 203 -4.23 -25.08 -6.03
CA LYS A 203 -4.20 -26.36 -6.77
C LYS A 203 -3.42 -26.26 -8.07
N THR A 204 -3.39 -25.08 -8.68
CA THR A 204 -2.78 -24.86 -9.98
C THR A 204 -1.51 -24.02 -9.85
N GLN A 205 -0.70 -24.03 -10.91
CA GLN A 205 0.43 -23.13 -11.00
C GLN A 205 -0.04 -21.65 -11.04
N ASP A 206 -1.18 -21.38 -11.67
CA ASP A 206 -1.76 -20.04 -11.73
C ASP A 206 -2.21 -19.55 -10.35
N ASP A 207 -2.80 -20.42 -9.54
CA ASP A 207 -3.17 -20.10 -8.15
C ASP A 207 -1.92 -19.70 -7.34
N LEU A 208 -0.80 -20.40 -7.58
CA LEU A 208 0.46 -20.13 -6.89
C LEU A 208 1.11 -18.83 -7.37
N ILE A 209 1.06 -18.57 -8.69
CA ILE A 209 1.47 -17.30 -9.28
C ILE A 209 0.67 -16.16 -8.63
N GLU A 210 -0.65 -16.27 -8.60
CA GLU A 210 -1.52 -15.26 -8.00
C GLU A 210 -1.18 -15.01 -6.53
N VAL A 211 -1.04 -16.06 -5.72
CA VAL A 211 -0.72 -15.95 -4.29
C VAL A 211 0.63 -15.27 -4.07
N VAL A 212 1.69 -15.75 -4.73
CA VAL A 212 3.05 -15.24 -4.53
C VAL A 212 3.20 -13.82 -5.07
N THR A 213 2.62 -13.53 -6.24
CA THR A 213 2.62 -12.18 -6.79
C THR A 213 1.83 -11.21 -5.92
N THR A 214 0.70 -11.64 -5.33
CA THR A 214 -0.05 -10.82 -4.36
C THR A 214 0.79 -10.48 -3.14
N ILE A 215 1.46 -11.48 -2.55
CA ILE A 215 2.33 -11.28 -1.39
C ILE A 215 3.49 -10.34 -1.73
N ALA A 216 4.18 -10.58 -2.84
CA ALA A 216 5.29 -9.73 -3.29
C ALA A 216 4.83 -8.29 -3.57
N TRP A 217 3.67 -8.11 -4.22
CA TRP A 217 3.08 -6.79 -4.48
C TRP A 217 2.74 -6.05 -3.18
N VAL A 218 2.08 -6.72 -2.23
CA VAL A 218 1.71 -6.13 -0.93
C VAL A 218 2.95 -5.72 -0.14
N ALA A 219 3.99 -6.55 -0.16
CA ALA A 219 5.25 -6.31 0.53
C ALA A 219 6.08 -5.17 -0.07
N SER A 220 5.96 -4.94 -1.38
CA SER A 220 6.80 -4.00 -2.14
C SER A 220 5.99 -2.81 -2.65
N GLY A 221 5.46 -2.88 -3.88
CA GLY A 221 4.83 -1.76 -4.58
C GLY A 221 3.64 -1.14 -3.82
N HIS A 222 2.78 -1.95 -3.19
CA HIS A 222 1.66 -1.43 -2.40
C HIS A 222 2.15 -0.69 -1.15
N HIS A 223 3.06 -1.30 -0.37
CA HIS A 223 3.65 -0.67 0.81
C HIS A 223 4.39 0.61 0.46
N ALA A 224 5.23 0.60 -0.57
CA ALA A 224 5.96 1.79 -1.01
C ALA A 224 5.00 2.95 -1.36
N ALA A 225 3.95 2.67 -2.13
CA ALA A 225 2.98 3.67 -2.57
C ALA A 225 2.16 4.30 -1.44
N VAL A 226 1.88 3.54 -0.36
CA VAL A 226 1.12 4.05 0.80
C VAL A 226 2.01 4.57 1.93
N ASN A 227 3.30 4.19 1.96
CA ASN A 227 4.22 4.56 3.02
C ASN A 227 5.03 5.83 2.70
N PHE A 228 5.64 5.94 1.53
CA PHE A 228 6.57 7.03 1.20
C PHE A 228 5.89 8.33 0.72
N GLY A 229 4.54 8.39 0.74
CA GLY A 229 3.73 9.54 0.31
C GLY A 229 2.93 10.26 1.40
N GLN A 230 3.20 10.01 2.69
CA GLN A 230 2.32 10.45 3.79
C GLN A 230 2.37 11.98 4.07
N TYR A 231 1.27 12.74 3.81
CA TYR A 231 1.11 14.14 4.27
C TYR A 231 -0.36 14.67 4.33
N GLY A 232 -0.88 15.09 5.51
CA GLY A 232 -2.13 15.91 5.62
C GLY A 232 -3.03 15.70 6.87
N TYR A 233 -3.89 16.71 7.22
CA TYR A 233 -4.77 16.78 8.42
C TYR A 233 -6.19 17.38 8.16
N GLU A 234 -7.20 17.09 9.03
CA GLU A 234 -8.66 17.37 8.89
C GLU A 234 -9.28 18.25 10.00
N PRO A 235 -10.08 19.28 9.65
CA PRO A 235 -10.93 20.02 10.58
C PRO A 235 -12.37 19.47 10.76
N THR A 236 -13.01 19.72 11.92
CA THR A 236 -14.37 19.27 12.26
C THR A 236 -15.49 20.24 11.83
N GLU A 237 -16.76 19.80 11.95
CA GLU A 237 -17.97 20.49 11.43
C GLU A 237 -18.38 21.76 12.20
N GLU A 238 -18.09 21.83 13.50
CA GLU A 238 -18.36 23.02 14.34
C GLU A 238 -17.34 24.15 14.06
N GLU A 239 -16.15 23.78 13.60
CA GLU A 239 -15.05 24.68 13.26
C GLU A 239 -15.23 25.35 11.89
N LEU A 240 -16.05 24.75 11.01
CA LEU A 240 -16.39 25.30 9.69
C LEU A 240 -17.12 26.66 9.76
N LYS A 241 -17.77 27.00 10.88
CA LYS A 241 -18.51 28.26 11.05
C LYS A 241 -17.62 29.43 11.46
N GLU A 242 -16.65 29.19 12.34
CA GLU A 242 -15.64 30.17 12.79
C GLU A 242 -14.60 30.44 11.68
N PHE A 243 -14.37 29.45 10.80
CA PHE A 243 -13.48 29.56 9.63
C PHE A 243 -13.88 30.66 8.63
N TYR A 244 -15.17 30.98 8.51
CA TYR A 244 -15.62 32.05 7.60
C TYR A 244 -15.31 33.46 8.11
N GLU A 245 -15.13 33.63 9.42
CA GLU A 245 -14.89 34.92 10.06
C GLU A 245 -13.40 35.18 10.31
N ASP A 246 -12.65 34.14 10.73
CA ASP A 246 -11.20 34.21 11.00
C ASP A 246 -10.53 32.87 10.64
N PRO A 247 -10.31 32.60 9.33
CA PRO A 247 -9.87 31.30 8.84
C PRO A 247 -8.52 30.88 9.41
N GLU A 248 -7.60 31.82 9.67
CA GLU A 248 -6.28 31.52 10.20
C GLU A 248 -6.34 31.06 11.66
N LYS A 249 -7.11 31.76 12.50
CA LYS A 249 -7.28 31.40 13.90
C LYS A 249 -8.02 30.07 14.06
N THR A 250 -9.06 29.85 13.26
CA THR A 250 -9.78 28.58 13.27
C THR A 250 -8.89 27.45 12.78
N MET A 251 -8.17 27.62 11.67
CA MET A 251 -7.20 26.63 11.21
C MET A 251 -6.17 26.28 12.30
N LEU A 252 -5.62 27.28 13.00
CA LEU A 252 -4.66 27.05 14.08
C LEU A 252 -5.25 26.34 15.31
N LYS A 253 -6.53 26.57 15.64
CA LYS A 253 -7.22 25.84 16.71
C LYS A 253 -7.54 24.41 16.32
N THR A 254 -7.82 24.20 15.06
CA THR A 254 -8.26 22.92 14.54
C THR A 254 -7.10 22.00 14.24
N PHE A 255 -5.95 22.51 13.83
CA PHE A 255 -4.76 21.69 13.61
C PHE A 255 -4.31 20.94 14.87
N PRO A 256 -3.55 19.82 14.70
CA PRO A 256 -2.90 19.18 15.83
C PRO A 256 -2.13 20.24 16.62
N SER A 257 -2.20 20.16 17.94
CA SER A 257 -1.37 21.04 18.78
C SER A 257 0.07 20.99 18.31
N LYS A 258 0.85 22.07 18.51
CA LYS A 258 2.27 22.10 18.10
C LYS A 258 3.02 20.84 18.56
N LYS A 259 2.71 20.34 19.76
CA LYS A 259 3.27 19.10 20.31
C LYS A 259 2.88 17.85 19.50
N GLN A 260 1.61 17.70 19.12
CA GLN A 260 1.14 16.59 18.29
C GLN A 260 1.70 16.69 16.86
N ALA A 261 1.69 17.89 16.27
CA ALA A 261 2.25 18.13 14.94
C ALA A 261 3.75 17.79 14.91
N THR A 262 4.55 18.21 15.90
CA THR A 262 5.96 17.85 15.99
C THR A 262 6.17 16.35 16.11
N LYS A 263 5.40 15.67 16.97
CA LYS A 263 5.48 14.20 17.10
C LYS A 263 5.15 13.49 15.79
N LEU A 264 4.07 13.93 15.12
CA LEU A 264 3.63 13.37 13.86
C LEU A 264 4.68 13.60 12.77
N MET A 265 5.20 14.82 12.63
CA MET A 265 6.24 15.12 11.64
C MET A 265 7.50 14.28 11.85
N LEU A 266 7.99 14.17 13.10
CA LEU A 266 9.16 13.32 13.39
C LEU A 266 8.91 11.85 13.10
N THR A 267 7.68 11.38 13.33
CA THR A 267 7.31 9.99 13.03
C THR A 267 7.22 9.78 11.52
N LEU A 268 6.57 10.68 10.79
CA LEU A 268 6.45 10.60 9.32
C LEU A 268 7.82 10.70 8.64
N ASP A 269 8.69 11.59 9.13
CA ASP A 269 10.06 11.74 8.64
C ASP A 269 10.85 10.43 8.81
N LEU A 270 10.76 9.81 10.00
CA LEU A 270 11.38 8.51 10.25
C LEU A 270 10.80 7.40 9.35
N LEU A 271 9.47 7.33 9.22
CA LEU A 271 8.80 6.26 8.47
C LEU A 271 8.94 6.40 6.95
N SER A 272 9.23 7.60 6.46
CA SER A 272 9.40 7.88 5.02
C SER A 272 10.87 7.87 4.58
N THR A 273 11.80 7.60 5.50
CA THR A 273 13.24 7.62 5.24
C THR A 273 13.75 6.22 4.88
N HIS A 274 14.40 6.09 3.72
CA HIS A 274 15.09 4.87 3.35
C HIS A 274 16.39 4.70 4.15
N SER A 275 16.59 3.50 4.70
CA SER A 275 17.82 3.14 5.42
C SER A 275 19.01 3.04 4.46
N PRO A 276 20.25 3.35 4.89
CA PRO A 276 21.46 3.13 4.07
C PRO A 276 21.71 1.68 3.66
N ASP A 277 21.11 0.72 4.37
CA ASP A 277 21.19 -0.72 4.10
C ASP A 277 19.87 -1.28 3.54
N GLU A 278 19.01 -0.44 2.95
CA GLU A 278 17.80 -0.91 2.30
C GLU A 278 18.10 -1.79 1.08
N GLU A 279 17.23 -2.76 0.80
CA GLU A 279 17.32 -3.62 -0.38
C GLU A 279 16.12 -3.38 -1.30
N TYR A 280 16.39 -2.86 -2.49
CA TYR A 280 15.34 -2.50 -3.45
C TYR A 280 14.95 -3.63 -4.38
N LEU A 281 13.72 -3.55 -4.89
CA LEU A 281 13.17 -4.52 -5.81
C LEU A 281 13.99 -4.55 -7.12
N GLY A 282 14.52 -5.73 -7.46
CA GLY A 282 15.32 -5.93 -8.67
C GLY A 282 16.74 -5.36 -8.64
N GLU A 283 17.20 -4.87 -7.48
CA GLU A 283 18.56 -4.37 -7.33
C GLU A 283 19.57 -5.53 -7.33
N ASN A 284 19.46 -6.42 -6.35
CA ASN A 284 20.37 -7.53 -6.10
C ASN A 284 19.67 -8.90 -6.21
N ALA A 285 20.25 -9.81 -6.99
CA ALA A 285 19.78 -11.19 -7.04
C ALA A 285 20.13 -11.90 -5.73
N GLU A 286 19.28 -12.82 -5.28
CA GLU A 286 19.67 -13.72 -4.21
C GLU A 286 20.84 -14.60 -4.67
N ALA A 287 21.81 -14.83 -3.77
CA ALA A 287 23.08 -15.43 -4.13
C ALA A 287 22.94 -16.83 -4.74
N SER A 288 22.00 -17.65 -4.27
CA SER A 288 21.75 -18.98 -4.83
C SER A 288 21.16 -18.93 -6.24
N TRP A 289 20.38 -17.89 -6.59
CA TRP A 289 19.86 -17.72 -7.94
C TRP A 289 20.96 -17.49 -8.96
N ALA A 290 22.02 -16.75 -8.59
CA ALA A 290 23.16 -16.49 -9.47
C ALA A 290 23.90 -17.77 -9.90
N HIS A 291 23.77 -18.86 -9.13
CA HIS A 291 24.36 -20.15 -9.44
C HIS A 291 23.46 -21.05 -10.31
N GLU A 292 22.20 -20.66 -10.54
CA GLU A 292 21.22 -21.39 -11.33
C GLU A 292 20.88 -20.62 -12.62
N PRO A 293 21.47 -20.95 -13.79
CA PRO A 293 21.42 -20.10 -14.98
C PRO A 293 20.01 -19.75 -15.46
N VAL A 294 19.05 -20.68 -15.34
CA VAL A 294 17.66 -20.47 -15.75
C VAL A 294 16.96 -19.46 -14.83
N ILE A 295 17.21 -19.57 -13.53
CA ILE A 295 16.68 -18.68 -12.50
C ILE A 295 17.32 -17.31 -12.67
N TYR A 296 18.65 -17.23 -12.73
CA TYR A 296 19.36 -15.96 -12.93
C TYR A 296 18.92 -15.23 -14.21
N ALA A 297 18.80 -15.94 -15.34
CA ALA A 297 18.34 -15.33 -16.59
C ALA A 297 16.91 -14.78 -16.49
N ALA A 298 16.05 -15.41 -15.70
CA ALA A 298 14.70 -14.93 -15.47
C ALA A 298 14.70 -13.72 -14.50
N TYR A 299 15.59 -13.69 -13.50
CA TYR A 299 15.80 -12.52 -12.65
C TYR A 299 16.33 -11.32 -13.44
N GLU A 300 17.27 -11.52 -14.36
CA GLU A 300 17.79 -10.45 -15.23
C GLU A 300 16.69 -9.89 -16.16
N ARG A 301 15.76 -10.73 -16.62
CA ARG A 301 14.56 -10.25 -17.35
C ARG A 301 13.66 -9.40 -16.46
N PHE A 302 13.41 -9.83 -15.23
CA PHE A 302 12.66 -9.06 -14.25
C PHE A 302 13.31 -7.70 -13.97
N LYS A 303 14.62 -7.68 -13.70
CA LYS A 303 15.42 -6.47 -13.52
C LYS A 303 15.35 -5.54 -14.74
N GLY A 304 15.47 -6.09 -15.95
CA GLY A 304 15.33 -5.31 -17.18
C GLY A 304 13.94 -4.67 -17.34
N LYS A 305 12.87 -5.37 -16.95
CA LYS A 305 11.50 -4.81 -16.93
C LYS A 305 11.35 -3.68 -15.94
N LEU A 306 12.00 -3.75 -14.77
CA LEU A 306 12.00 -2.68 -13.78
C LEU A 306 12.75 -1.44 -14.26
N GLN A 307 13.91 -1.62 -14.90
CA GLN A 307 14.64 -0.51 -15.53
C GLN A 307 13.82 0.14 -16.65
N TYR A 308 13.11 -0.67 -17.44
CA TYR A 308 12.18 -0.15 -18.44
C TYR A 308 11.03 0.65 -17.79
N LEU A 309 10.42 0.12 -16.71
CA LEU A 309 9.38 0.82 -15.95
C LEU A 309 9.87 2.19 -15.44
N GLU A 310 11.10 2.26 -14.92
CA GLU A 310 11.70 3.51 -14.48
C GLU A 310 11.75 4.56 -15.60
N GLY A 311 12.21 4.17 -16.78
CA GLY A 311 12.23 5.05 -17.96
C GLY A 311 10.84 5.49 -18.40
N VAL A 312 9.84 4.59 -18.34
CA VAL A 312 8.44 4.93 -18.65
C VAL A 312 7.88 5.92 -17.62
N ILE A 313 8.19 5.77 -16.34
CA ILE A 313 7.77 6.73 -15.29
C ILE A 313 8.40 8.11 -15.56
N ASP A 314 9.70 8.16 -15.90
CA ASP A 314 10.40 9.41 -16.21
C ASP A 314 9.78 10.12 -17.43
N GLU A 315 9.45 9.38 -18.49
CA GLU A 315 8.75 9.90 -19.67
C GLU A 315 7.36 10.44 -19.30
N ARG A 316 6.58 9.66 -18.55
CA ARG A 316 5.23 10.05 -18.12
C ARG A 316 5.24 11.30 -17.22
N ASN A 317 6.25 11.47 -16.38
CA ASN A 317 6.36 12.61 -15.47
C ASN A 317 6.76 13.93 -16.14
N VAL A 318 7.18 13.91 -17.41
CA VAL A 318 7.48 15.13 -18.20
C VAL A 318 6.44 15.41 -19.28
N ASP A 319 5.56 14.46 -19.58
CA ASP A 319 4.47 14.65 -20.53
C ASP A 319 3.36 15.53 -19.93
N VAL A 320 3.29 16.78 -20.38
CA VAL A 320 2.29 17.77 -19.96
C VAL A 320 0.84 17.41 -20.36
N ALA A 321 0.64 16.41 -21.23
CA ALA A 321 -0.68 15.84 -21.47
C ALA A 321 -1.20 15.05 -20.25
N LEU A 322 -0.30 14.49 -19.43
CA LEU A 322 -0.59 13.72 -18.21
C LEU A 322 -0.69 14.64 -16.98
N LYS A 323 -1.80 15.37 -16.90
CA LYS A 323 -2.01 16.46 -15.92
C LYS A 323 -1.99 16.03 -14.45
N ASN A 324 -2.13 14.74 -14.16
CA ASN A 324 -2.09 14.23 -12.78
C ASN A 324 -0.66 14.06 -12.26
N ARG A 325 0.35 14.13 -13.14
CA ARG A 325 1.76 13.88 -12.83
C ARG A 325 2.72 14.92 -13.42
N ALA A 326 2.24 15.78 -14.31
CA ALA A 326 3.02 16.86 -14.92
C ALA A 326 2.24 18.20 -14.94
N GLY A 327 2.93 19.30 -14.60
CA GLY A 327 2.38 20.65 -14.65
C GLY A 327 2.80 21.53 -13.46
N ALA A 328 2.46 22.82 -13.53
CA ALA A 328 2.82 23.78 -12.48
C ALA A 328 2.16 23.40 -11.13
N GLY A 329 2.99 23.18 -10.10
CA GLY A 329 2.54 22.81 -8.76
C GLY A 329 2.13 21.34 -8.59
N VAL A 330 2.37 20.50 -9.61
CA VAL A 330 2.17 19.05 -9.54
C VAL A 330 3.53 18.40 -9.25
N VAL A 331 3.60 17.62 -8.16
CA VAL A 331 4.79 16.83 -7.84
C VAL A 331 4.81 15.61 -8.76
N LYS A 332 6.00 15.27 -9.28
CA LYS A 332 6.19 14.06 -10.08
C LYS A 332 5.80 12.83 -9.29
N TYR A 333 5.15 11.86 -9.94
CA TYR A 333 4.79 10.61 -9.29
C TYR A 333 5.94 9.61 -9.44
N GLU A 334 6.76 9.47 -8.40
CA GLU A 334 7.99 8.65 -8.43
C GLU A 334 7.96 7.50 -7.41
N LEU A 335 6.87 7.35 -6.65
CA LEU A 335 6.73 6.35 -5.57
C LEU A 335 6.86 4.89 -6.03
N LEU A 336 6.72 4.62 -7.34
CA LEU A 336 6.87 3.29 -7.94
C LEU A 336 8.14 3.18 -8.81
N LYS A 337 9.07 4.16 -8.74
CA LYS A 337 10.42 3.99 -9.30
C LYS A 337 11.14 2.91 -8.48
N PRO A 338 11.76 1.88 -9.10
CA PRO A 338 12.24 0.71 -8.37
C PRO A 338 13.33 1.00 -7.33
N ILE A 339 14.29 1.86 -7.65
CA ILE A 339 15.51 2.09 -6.83
C ILE A 339 15.52 3.52 -6.29
N SER A 340 16.09 3.71 -5.10
CA SER A 340 16.32 5.02 -4.49
C SER A 340 17.68 5.05 -3.76
N GLU A 341 18.19 6.26 -3.55
CA GLU A 341 19.25 6.52 -2.59
C GLU A 341 18.70 6.51 -1.15
N PRO A 342 19.56 6.36 -0.12
CA PRO A 342 19.17 6.51 1.28
C PRO A 342 18.61 7.91 1.58
N GLY A 343 17.67 8.00 2.52
CA GLY A 343 17.05 9.28 2.92
C GLY A 343 15.58 9.42 2.52
N LEU A 344 15.08 10.65 2.63
CA LEU A 344 13.71 11.01 2.25
C LEU A 344 13.67 11.43 0.78
N THR A 345 13.35 10.51 -0.12
CA THR A 345 13.49 10.70 -1.57
C THR A 345 12.16 10.79 -2.32
N GLY A 346 11.09 10.22 -1.76
CA GLY A 346 9.78 10.13 -2.43
C GLY A 346 9.76 9.17 -3.62
N MET A 347 10.71 8.23 -3.68
CA MET A 347 10.86 7.20 -4.70
C MET A 347 11.55 5.97 -4.11
N GLY A 348 11.58 4.86 -4.85
CA GLY A 348 12.19 3.61 -4.40
C GLY A 348 11.15 2.62 -3.89
N VAL A 349 11.25 1.38 -4.35
CA VAL A 349 10.39 0.27 -3.94
C VAL A 349 11.24 -0.77 -3.24
N PRO A 350 11.27 -0.79 -1.90
CA PRO A 350 11.92 -1.85 -1.14
C PRO A 350 11.34 -3.23 -1.48
N ASN A 351 12.13 -4.29 -1.26
CA ASN A 351 11.61 -5.65 -1.38
C ASN A 351 10.48 -5.94 -0.38
N SER A 352 10.48 -5.29 0.78
CA SER A 352 9.71 -5.70 1.95
C SER A 352 9.11 -4.51 2.71
N VAL A 353 8.21 -4.82 3.64
CA VAL A 353 7.69 -3.87 4.63
C VAL A 353 8.78 -3.66 5.70
N SER A 354 9.76 -2.80 5.43
CA SER A 354 10.98 -2.64 6.22
C SER A 354 10.93 -1.48 7.23
N ILE A 355 9.97 -0.56 7.06
CA ILE A 355 9.73 0.63 7.88
C ILE A 355 8.22 0.87 7.99
#